data_AF-A0A1M4YEL7-F1
#
_entry.id   AF-A0A1M4YEL7-F1
#
_cell.length_a   1.000
_cell.length_b   1.000
_cell.length_c   1.000
_cell.angle_alpha   90.00
_cell.angle_beta   90.00
_cell.angle_gamma   90.00
#
_symmetry.space_group_name_H-M   'P 1'
#
loop_
_entity.id
_entity.type
_entity.pdbx_description
1 polymer ?
#
loop_
_entity_poly.entity_id
_entity_poly.type
_entity_poly.pdbx_seq_one_letter_code
_entity_poly.pdbx_strand_id
1 'polypeptide(L)'
;MKSLFLIFLFLCSCTSSQNQVGVANTCNENIEFKKQFFYHLQVVDEYMHLVNPKVLNIDELQKLVTQEKTKNFNISLYFISKYTHVSYESISHSRYPFGVYEEDKLVWLKWYEENKCNNIQIKL
;
A
#
# COMPACT_ATOMS: atom_id res chain seq x y z
N MET A 1 58.05 -30.09 -34.62
CA MET A 1 57.07 -31.02 -34.00
C MET A 1 56.44 -30.33 -32.81
N LYS A 2 55.10 -30.44 -32.72
CA LYS A 2 54.20 -29.97 -31.65
C LYS A 2 53.90 -28.46 -31.65
N SER A 3 52.96 -28.15 -32.54
CA SER A 3 51.96 -27.07 -32.42
C SER A 3 51.30 -27.07 -31.04
N LEU A 4 51.06 -25.88 -30.48
CA LEU A 4 49.96 -25.66 -29.53
C LEU A 4 49.34 -24.28 -29.81
N PHE A 5 48.43 -24.30 -30.77
CA PHE A 5 47.39 -23.29 -30.94
C PHE A 5 46.39 -23.43 -29.79
N LEU A 6 46.17 -22.37 -29.01
CA LEU A 6 44.99 -22.24 -28.13
C LEU A 6 44.28 -20.93 -28.47
N ILE A 7 43.39 -21.05 -29.45
CA ILE A 7 42.38 -20.06 -29.81
C ILE A 7 41.35 -20.01 -28.68
N PHE A 8 41.30 -18.90 -27.96
CA PHE A 8 40.22 -18.60 -27.02
C PHE A 8 39.07 -17.95 -27.81
N LEU A 9 38.33 -18.77 -28.55
CA LEU A 9 37.00 -18.45 -29.06
C LEU A 9 36.01 -19.31 -28.28
N PHE A 10 35.41 -18.77 -27.21
CA PHE A 10 34.15 -19.31 -26.70
C PHE A 10 33.23 -18.18 -26.21
N LEU A 11 32.43 -17.72 -27.17
CA LEU A 11 31.01 -17.41 -27.07
C LEU A 11 30.58 -16.30 -26.10
N CYS A 12 30.52 -15.08 -26.63
CA CYS A 12 29.42 -14.17 -26.36
C CYS A 12 28.10 -14.94 -26.48
N SER A 13 27.51 -15.30 -25.35
CA SER A 13 26.13 -15.79 -25.31
C SER A 13 25.21 -14.58 -25.51
N CYS A 14 24.99 -14.20 -26.78
CA CYS A 14 23.80 -13.48 -27.14
C CYS A 14 22.63 -14.45 -26.94
N THR A 15 22.00 -14.42 -25.77
CA THR A 15 20.72 -15.10 -25.59
C THR A 15 19.72 -14.42 -26.53
N SER A 16 19.46 -15.03 -27.68
CA SER A 16 18.26 -14.73 -28.45
C SER A 16 17.08 -15.29 -27.65
N SER A 17 16.45 -14.43 -26.84
CA SER A 17 15.12 -14.75 -26.33
C SER A 17 14.20 -14.80 -27.53
N GLN A 18 13.85 -16.02 -27.92
CA GLN A 18 12.79 -16.30 -28.86
C GLN A 18 11.50 -15.59 -28.40
N ASN A 19 10.77 -15.11 -29.39
CA ASN A 19 9.47 -14.46 -29.30
C ASN A 19 8.56 -15.12 -28.26
N GLN A 20 8.41 -14.48 -27.10
CA GLN A 20 7.08 -14.36 -26.54
C GLN A 20 6.54 -13.05 -27.09
N VAL A 21 5.37 -13.13 -27.73
CA VAL A 21 4.48 -11.98 -27.85
C VAL A 21 4.22 -11.56 -26.41
N GLY A 22 5.09 -10.71 -25.88
CA GLY A 22 4.91 -10.07 -24.60
C GLY A 22 3.70 -9.20 -24.80
N VAL A 23 2.53 -9.71 -24.39
CA VAL A 23 1.41 -8.85 -24.04
C VAL A 23 2.05 -7.81 -23.13
N ALA A 24 2.24 -6.60 -23.63
CA ALA A 24 2.53 -5.49 -22.77
C ALA A 24 1.45 -5.57 -21.70
N ASN A 25 1.83 -5.95 -20.47
CA ASN A 25 0.91 -5.88 -19.34
C ASN A 25 0.67 -4.39 -19.17
N THR A 26 -0.24 -3.85 -19.97
CA THR A 26 -0.68 -2.46 -19.91
C THR A 26 -1.43 -2.39 -18.60
N CYS A 27 -0.72 -2.06 -17.53
CA CYS A 27 -1.30 -1.84 -16.23
C CYS A 27 -2.36 -0.75 -16.38
N ASN A 28 -3.63 -1.16 -16.33
CA ASN A 28 -4.74 -0.23 -16.44
C ASN A 28 -5.10 0.25 -15.04
N GLU A 29 -4.28 1.15 -14.50
CA GLU A 29 -4.49 1.74 -13.19
C GLU A 29 -5.66 2.73 -13.22
N ASN A 30 -6.64 2.54 -12.35
CA ASN A 30 -7.70 3.53 -12.16
C ASN A 30 -7.16 4.70 -11.32
N ILE A 31 -6.85 5.81 -12.00
CA ILE A 31 -6.28 7.01 -11.39
C ILE A 31 -7.22 7.65 -10.35
N GLU A 32 -8.53 7.56 -10.54
CA GLU A 32 -9.48 8.09 -9.57
C GLU A 32 -9.50 7.23 -8.31
N PHE A 33 -9.52 5.90 -8.46
CA PHE A 33 -9.40 4.99 -7.33
C PHE A 33 -8.10 5.23 -6.55
N LYS A 34 -6.97 5.39 -7.25
CA LYS A 34 -5.68 5.74 -6.64
C LYS A 34 -5.78 6.96 -5.74
N LYS A 35 -6.34 8.06 -6.26
CA LYS A 35 -6.49 9.31 -5.50
C LYS A 35 -7.32 9.09 -4.24
N GLN A 36 -8.47 8.43 -4.36
CA GLN A 36 -9.35 8.17 -3.21
C GLN A 36 -8.66 7.27 -2.18
N PHE A 37 -8.01 6.19 -2.63
CA PHE A 37 -7.33 5.25 -1.76
C PHE A 37 -6.22 5.93 -0.95
N PHE A 38 -5.34 6.69 -1.61
CA PHE A 38 -4.26 7.40 -0.91
C PHE A 38 -4.74 8.58 -0.07
N TYR A 39 -5.84 9.25 -0.46
CA TYR A 39 -6.48 10.25 0.40
C TYR A 39 -6.94 9.63 1.71
N HIS A 40 -7.70 8.54 1.66
CA HIS A 40 -8.18 7.87 2.87
C HIS A 40 -7.03 7.31 3.71
N LEU A 41 -5.99 6.76 3.08
CA LEU A 41 -4.79 6.31 3.77
C LEU A 41 -4.09 7.46 4.51
N GLN A 42 -3.94 8.63 3.87
CA GLN A 42 -3.34 9.81 4.48
C GLN A 42 -4.15 10.29 5.69
N VAL A 43 -5.48 10.33 5.60
CA VAL A 43 -6.34 10.71 6.74
C VAL A 43 -6.14 9.76 7.93
N VAL A 44 -6.00 8.46 7.67
CA VAL A 44 -5.72 7.45 8.71
C VAL A 44 -4.33 7.69 9.31
N ASP A 45 -3.32 7.87 8.47
CA ASP A 45 -1.94 8.14 8.89
C ASP A 45 -1.86 9.35 9.82
N GLU A 46 -2.45 10.48 9.41
CA GLU A 46 -2.45 11.72 10.17
C GLU A 46 -3.14 11.55 11.53
N TYR A 47 -4.29 10.87 11.56
CA TYR A 47 -4.98 10.59 12.82
C TYR A 47 -4.12 9.71 13.74
N MET A 48 -3.51 8.66 13.21
CA MET A 48 -2.67 7.74 13.99
C MET A 48 -1.40 8.41 14.52
N HIS A 49 -0.82 9.35 13.78
CA HIS A 49 0.27 10.19 14.26
C HIS A 49 -0.15 11.12 15.41
N LEU A 50 -1.37 11.68 15.35
CA LEU A 50 -1.90 12.53 16.42
C LEU A 50 -2.15 11.75 17.72
N VAL A 51 -2.67 10.51 17.63
CA VAL A 51 -3.00 9.69 18.81
C VAL A 51 -1.84 8.84 19.31
N ASN A 52 -0.65 8.98 18.73
CA ASN A 52 0.53 8.22 19.13
C ASN A 52 0.88 8.50 20.61
N PRO A 53 0.87 7.47 21.47
CA PRO A 53 1.02 7.62 22.92
C PRO A 53 2.37 8.19 23.37
N LYS A 54 3.38 8.28 22.49
CA LYS A 54 4.67 8.88 22.83
C LYS A 54 4.66 10.41 22.87
N VAL A 55 3.61 11.06 22.37
CA VAL A 55 3.69 12.48 21.98
C VAL A 55 3.00 13.42 22.97
N LEU A 56 1.94 13.00 23.69
CA LEU A 56 1.02 13.97 24.32
C LEU A 56 0.46 13.56 25.69
N ASN A 57 0.21 14.56 26.53
CA ASN A 57 -0.70 14.42 27.68
C ASN A 57 -2.18 14.51 27.22
N ILE A 58 -3.11 14.14 28.09
CA ILE A 58 -4.55 14.01 27.76
C ILE A 58 -5.15 15.35 27.28
N ASP A 59 -4.75 16.47 27.88
CA ASP A 59 -5.34 17.79 27.59
C ASP A 59 -4.92 18.31 26.20
N GLU A 60 -3.69 18.04 25.78
CA GLU A 60 -3.22 18.38 24.43
C GLU A 60 -3.88 17.50 23.37
N LEU A 61 -4.07 16.20 23.68
CA LEU A 61 -4.73 15.28 22.77
C LEU A 61 -6.18 15.71 22.49
N GLN A 62 -6.93 16.16 23.51
CA GLN A 62 -8.29 16.64 23.34
C GLN A 62 -8.39 17.86 22.43
N LYS A 63 -7.37 18.74 22.41
CA LYS A 63 -7.32 19.89 21.51
C LYS A 63 -7.06 19.50 20.07
N LEU A 64 -6.27 18.45 19.85
CA LEU A 64 -5.84 18.02 18.51
C LEU A 64 -6.83 17.05 17.85
N VAL A 65 -7.49 16.21 18.64
CA VAL A 65 -8.43 15.17 18.17
C VAL A 65 -9.86 15.69 18.28
N THR A 66 -10.31 16.36 17.22
CA THR A 66 -11.69 16.86 17.13
C THR A 66 -12.67 15.75 16.77
N GLN A 67 -13.97 15.99 17.00
CA GLN A 67 -15.04 15.10 16.53
C GLN A 67 -15.00 14.92 15.00
N GLU A 68 -14.70 15.99 14.27
CA GLU A 68 -14.56 15.95 12.81
C GLU A 68 -13.42 15.04 12.36
N LYS A 69 -12.23 15.17 12.96
CA LYS A 69 -11.10 14.28 12.65
C LYS A 69 -11.41 12.82 12.96
N THR A 70 -12.07 12.56 14.08
CA THR A 70 -12.52 11.21 14.45
C THR A 70 -13.53 10.65 13.46
N LYS A 71 -14.47 11.47 13.00
CA LYS A 71 -15.43 11.09 11.95
C LYS A 71 -14.72 10.78 10.62
N ASN A 72 -13.80 11.64 10.19
CA ASN A 72 -13.05 11.45 8.94
C ASN A 72 -12.17 10.20 9.00
N PHE A 73 -11.53 9.94 10.14
CA PHE A 73 -10.79 8.70 10.39
C PHE A 73 -11.68 7.46 10.22
N ASN A 74 -12.85 7.43 10.87
CA ASN A 74 -13.78 6.30 10.76
C ASN A 74 -14.29 6.10 9.33
N ILE A 75 -14.61 7.18 8.62
CA ILE A 75 -15.01 7.12 7.20
C ILE A 75 -13.88 6.54 6.35
N SER A 76 -12.64 6.98 6.57
CA SER A 76 -11.48 6.50 5.81
C SER A 76 -11.14 5.04 6.08
N LEU A 77 -11.19 4.61 7.34
CA LEU A 77 -11.05 3.18 7.66
C LEU A 77 -12.15 2.34 7.02
N TYR A 78 -13.39 2.81 7.09
CA TYR A 78 -14.50 2.13 6.44
C TYR A 78 -14.28 2.02 4.93
N PHE A 79 -13.84 3.09 4.27
CA PHE A 79 -13.49 3.03 2.84
C PHE A 79 -12.43 1.95 2.55
N ILE A 80 -11.31 1.94 3.27
CA ILE A 80 -10.21 0.98 3.08
C ILE A 80 -10.70 -0.47 3.29
N SER A 81 -11.55 -0.68 4.32
CA SER A 81 -12.10 -1.99 4.66
C SER A 81 -12.94 -2.65 3.56
N LYS A 82 -13.46 -1.87 2.60
CA LYS A 82 -14.20 -2.41 1.45
C LYS A 82 -13.33 -3.18 0.46
N TYR A 83 -12.02 -3.07 0.58
CA TYR A 83 -11.04 -3.55 -0.39
C TYR A 83 -10.04 -4.52 0.21
N THR A 84 -9.53 -4.20 1.39
CA THR A 84 -8.54 -4.99 2.09
C THR A 84 -9.02 -5.28 3.50
N HIS A 85 -8.48 -6.35 4.08
CA HIS A 85 -8.77 -6.65 5.47
C HIS A 85 -8.24 -5.50 6.34
N VAL A 86 -9.07 -5.10 7.30
CA VAL A 86 -8.66 -4.29 8.43
C VAL A 86 -8.77 -5.22 9.63
N SER A 87 -7.69 -5.38 10.40
CA SER A 87 -7.73 -6.28 11.55
C SER A 87 -8.59 -5.64 12.64
N TYR A 88 -9.72 -6.27 12.92
CA TYR A 88 -10.82 -5.54 13.50
C TYR A 88 -11.78 -6.39 14.34
N GLU A 89 -11.51 -6.47 15.64
CA GLU A 89 -12.55 -6.63 16.65
C GLU A 89 -13.39 -5.33 16.76
N SER A 90 -14.01 -4.91 15.65
CA SER A 90 -15.15 -3.94 15.48
C SER A 90 -14.96 -2.46 15.87
N ILE A 91 -15.70 -1.52 15.23
CA ILE A 91 -15.56 -0.02 15.31
C ILE A 91 -16.14 0.51 16.61
N SER A 92 -16.10 -0.34 17.62
CA SER A 92 -16.86 -0.28 18.82
C SER A 92 -15.90 0.10 19.94
N HIS A 93 -15.79 1.41 20.12
CA HIS A 93 -15.61 2.08 21.40
C HIS A 93 -14.20 2.35 21.94
N SER A 94 -13.11 1.86 21.35
CA SER A 94 -11.77 2.20 21.88
C SER A 94 -10.67 2.09 20.84
N ARG A 95 -10.20 3.26 20.38
CA ARG A 95 -8.89 3.57 19.74
C ARG A 95 -8.16 2.42 19.03
N TYR A 96 -7.94 2.56 17.72
CA TYR A 96 -7.08 1.67 16.93
C TYR A 96 -5.68 1.56 17.58
N PRO A 97 -5.23 0.35 17.98
CA PRO A 97 -3.89 0.17 18.54
C PRO A 97 -2.80 0.54 17.52
N PHE A 98 -1.82 1.35 17.95
CA PHE A 98 -0.79 1.90 17.04
C PHE A 98 0.05 0.81 16.34
N GLY A 99 0.50 -0.22 17.08
CA GLY A 99 1.29 -1.30 16.49
C GLY A 99 0.51 -2.13 15.46
N VAL A 100 -0.79 -2.35 15.71
CA VAL A 100 -1.68 -3.04 14.76
C VAL A 100 -1.87 -2.20 13.50
N TYR A 101 -2.00 -0.87 13.64
CA TYR A 101 -2.08 0.03 12.49
C TYR A 101 -0.81 -0.01 11.61
N GLU A 102 0.39 -0.07 12.19
CA GLU A 102 1.62 -0.15 11.39
C GLU A 102 1.66 -1.43 10.54
N GLU A 103 1.23 -2.55 11.11
CA GLU A 103 1.12 -3.83 10.39
C GLU A 103 0.05 -3.79 9.30
N ASP A 104 -1.14 -3.29 9.63
CA ASP A 104 -2.25 -3.20 8.68
C ASP A 104 -1.96 -2.25 7.52
N LYS A 105 -1.28 -1.12 7.76
CA LYS A 105 -0.86 -0.21 6.71
C LYS A 105 0.00 -0.89 5.65
N LEU A 106 0.92 -1.77 6.08
CA LEU A 106 1.75 -2.54 5.14
C LEU A 106 0.88 -3.50 4.31
N VAL A 107 -0.11 -4.13 4.93
CA VAL A 107 -1.09 -5.00 4.24
C VAL A 107 -1.91 -4.21 3.23
N TRP A 108 -2.36 -2.99 3.57
CA TRP A 108 -3.15 -2.14 2.67
C TRP A 108 -2.35 -1.67 1.46
N LEU A 109 -1.11 -1.24 1.67
CA LEU A 109 -0.20 -0.85 0.58
C LEU A 109 0.12 -2.03 -0.33
N LYS A 110 0.38 -3.20 0.25
CA LYS A 110 0.61 -4.43 -0.51
C LYS A 110 -0.61 -4.80 -1.35
N TRP A 111 -1.80 -4.78 -0.75
CA TRP A 111 -3.05 -5.04 -1.46
C TRP A 111 -3.22 -4.07 -2.64
N TYR A 112 -2.96 -2.78 -2.43
CA TYR A 112 -3.03 -1.78 -3.51
C TYR A 112 -2.08 -2.13 -4.67
N GLU A 113 -0.82 -2.40 -4.37
CA GLU A 113 0.18 -2.73 -5.39
C GLU A 113 -0.17 -3.99 -6.18
N GLU A 114 -0.71 -5.01 -5.52
CA GLU A 114 -1.14 -6.26 -6.15
C GLU A 114 -2.40 -6.10 -7.03
N ASN A 115 -3.22 -5.06 -6.78
CA ASN A 115 -4.52 -4.90 -7.43
C ASN A 115 -4.64 -3.67 -8.33
N LYS A 116 -3.73 -2.70 -8.25
CA LYS A 116 -3.87 -1.40 -8.93
C LYS A 116 -4.08 -1.50 -10.44
N CYS A 117 -3.53 -2.54 -11.09
CA CYS A 117 -3.65 -2.75 -12.54
C CYS A 117 -4.96 -3.41 -12.98
N ASN A 118 -5.87 -3.73 -12.05
CA ASN A 118 -7.13 -4.43 -12.32
C ASN A 118 -8.32 -3.47 -12.55
N ASN A 119 -8.07 -2.20 -12.88
CA ASN A 119 -9.10 -1.18 -13.09
C ASN A 119 -10.18 -1.17 -11.98
N ILE A 120 -9.72 -1.08 -10.72
CA ILE A 120 -10.58 -1.18 -9.53
C ILE A 120 -11.68 -0.12 -9.57
N GLN A 121 -12.92 -0.52 -9.28
CA GLN A 121 -14.06 0.39 -9.19
C GLN A 121 -14.26 0.89 -7.76
N ILE A 122 -14.70 2.14 -7.63
CA ILE A 122 -15.07 2.72 -6.33
C ILE A 122 -16.37 2.06 -5.83
N LYS A 123 -16.32 1.50 -4.63
CA LYS A 123 -17.46 0.90 -3.94
C LYS A 123 -18.08 1.98 -3.06
N LEU A 124 -19.26 2.46 -3.45
CA LEU A 124 -20.04 3.43 -2.67
C LEU A 124 -20.59 2.82 -1.38
#